data_AF-A0A8S2Y012-F1
#
_entry.id   AF-A0A8S2Y012-F1
#
_cell.length_a   1.000
_cell.length_b   1.000
_cell.length_c   1.000
_cell.angle_alpha   90.00
_cell.angle_beta   90.00
_cell.angle_gamma   90.00
#
_symmetry.space_group_name_H-M   'P 1'
#
loop_
_entity.id
_entity.type
_entity.pdbx_description
1 polymer ?
#
loop_
_entity_poly.entity_id
_entity_poly.type
_entity_poly.pdbx_seq_one_letter_code
_entity_poly.pdbx_strand_id
1 'polypeptide(L)'
;AIERLKKWINARTLNPINYFQYDELINIWKGLYYNMWMCDKPVIQDELAQQVSSWVHEFHNEKQAQLYIRAGFETFVREWWGIDQWRLSKFMTFVRYFLQQSFKFLKQQNWLKKYILNFTRMLKEGSLNPNKNQSANGKVPLVS
;
A
#
# COMPACT_ATOMS: atom_id res chain seq x y z
N ALA A 1 -17.32 8.32 -2.23
CA ALA A 1 -16.01 9.02 -2.16
C ALA A 1 -14.91 8.22 -2.85
N ILE A 2 -14.72 6.94 -2.52
CA ILE A 2 -13.71 6.04 -3.10
C ILE A 2 -13.76 5.98 -4.64
N GLU A 3 -14.95 5.83 -5.24
CA GLU A 3 -15.09 5.88 -6.72
C GLU A 3 -14.62 7.19 -7.36
N ARG A 4 -14.88 8.32 -6.70
CA ARG A 4 -14.43 9.63 -7.20
C ARG A 4 -12.91 9.73 -7.11
N LEU A 5 -12.31 9.22 -6.03
CA LEU A 5 -10.86 9.16 -5.85
C LEU A 5 -10.22 8.27 -6.93
N LYS A 6 -10.79 7.10 -7.22
CA LYS A 6 -10.33 6.22 -8.31
C LYS A 6 -10.30 6.96 -9.66
N LYS A 7 -11.42 7.60 -10.01
CA LYS A 7 -11.54 8.37 -11.27
C LYS A 7 -10.52 9.51 -11.34
N TRP A 8 -10.30 10.22 -10.24
CA TRP A 8 -9.31 11.28 -10.16
C TRP A 8 -7.87 10.76 -10.31
N ILE A 9 -7.52 9.65 -9.66
CA ILE A 9 -6.22 9.00 -9.83
C ILE A 9 -6.02 8.62 -11.30
N ASN A 10 -6.96 7.90 -11.89
CA ASN A 10 -6.87 7.46 -13.29
C ASN A 10 -6.68 8.66 -14.23
N ALA A 11 -7.53 9.70 -14.11
CA ALA A 11 -7.43 10.91 -14.92
C ALA A 11 -6.09 11.64 -14.78
N ARG A 12 -5.53 11.72 -13.55
CA ARG A 12 -4.23 12.37 -13.31
C ARG A 12 -3.08 11.57 -13.90
N THR A 13 -3.14 10.24 -13.90
CA THR A 13 -2.08 9.39 -14.47
C THR A 13 -1.96 9.48 -15.99
N LEU A 14 -3.00 9.98 -16.67
CA LEU A 14 -2.98 10.23 -18.11
C LEU A 14 -2.19 11.49 -18.48
N ASN A 15 -1.91 12.39 -17.53
CA ASN A 15 -1.22 13.65 -17.77
C ASN A 15 0.25 13.58 -17.31
N PRO A 16 1.23 13.47 -18.23
CA PRO A 16 2.64 13.33 -17.88
C PRO A 16 3.24 14.53 -17.13
N ILE A 17 2.63 15.71 -17.24
CA ILE A 17 3.10 16.94 -16.60
C ILE A 17 2.75 16.93 -15.09
N ASN A 18 1.71 16.19 -14.69
CA ASN A 18 1.19 16.20 -13.34
C ASN A 18 1.18 14.81 -12.69
N TYR A 19 2.25 14.05 -12.92
CA TYR A 19 2.47 12.80 -12.21
C TYR A 19 2.55 13.00 -10.69
N PHE A 20 2.12 11.99 -9.96
CA PHE A 20 2.15 12.00 -8.51
C PHE A 20 3.58 12.02 -8.00
N GLN A 21 3.81 12.91 -7.05
CA GLN A 21 4.95 12.86 -6.16
C GLN A 21 4.72 11.80 -5.08
N TYR A 22 5.82 11.31 -4.51
CA TYR A 22 5.79 10.28 -3.49
C TYR A 22 4.98 10.70 -2.24
N ASP A 23 5.18 11.92 -1.74
CA ASP A 23 4.47 12.42 -0.55
C ASP A 23 2.96 12.55 -0.75
N GLU A 24 2.53 12.87 -1.96
CA GLU A 24 1.10 12.91 -2.31
C GLU A 24 0.48 11.51 -2.20
N LEU A 25 1.18 10.48 -2.70
CA LEU A 25 0.73 9.10 -2.59
C LEU A 25 0.73 8.62 -1.13
N ILE A 26 1.69 9.04 -0.31
CA ILE A 26 1.68 8.75 1.13
C ILE A 26 0.46 9.37 1.80
N ASN A 27 0.09 10.60 1.45
CA ASN A 27 -1.10 11.24 2.01
C ASN A 27 -2.39 10.56 1.56
N ILE A 28 -2.47 10.14 0.30
CA ILE A 28 -3.60 9.33 -0.21
C ILE A 28 -3.68 8.01 0.57
N TRP A 29 -2.57 7.31 0.74
CA TRP A 29 -2.52 6.04 1.47
C TRP A 29 -2.89 6.18 2.94
N LYS A 30 -2.50 7.27 3.62
CA LYS A 30 -2.99 7.58 4.98
C LYS A 30 -4.52 7.67 5.00
N GLY A 31 -5.10 8.40 4.05
CA GLY A 31 -6.56 8.49 3.91
C GLY A 31 -7.23 7.13 3.69
N LEU A 32 -6.66 6.29 2.82
CA LEU A 32 -7.16 4.95 2.52
C LEU A 32 -7.02 4.00 3.73
N TYR A 33 -5.92 4.10 4.47
CA TYR A 33 -5.69 3.35 5.71
C TYR A 33 -6.77 3.68 6.75
N TYR A 34 -7.01 4.97 7.02
CA TYR A 34 -8.05 5.37 7.97
C TYR A 34 -9.48 5.10 7.46
N ASN A 35 -9.68 5.07 6.13
CA ASN A 35 -10.93 4.62 5.55
C ASN A 35 -11.20 3.14 5.90
N MET A 36 -10.20 2.27 5.74
CA MET A 36 -10.28 0.87 6.17
C MET A 36 -10.45 0.77 7.70
N TRP A 37 -9.74 1.59 8.46
CA TRP A 37 -9.80 1.60 9.93
C TRP A 37 -11.22 1.80 10.46
N MET A 38 -11.94 2.76 9.88
CA MET A 38 -13.33 3.12 10.24
C MET A 38 -14.39 2.24 9.57
N CYS A 39 -14.01 1.30 8.70
CA CYS A 39 -14.97 0.41 8.06
C CYS A 39 -15.34 -0.77 8.98
N ASP A 40 -16.60 -0.86 9.39
CA ASP A 40 -17.08 -1.89 10.33
C ASP A 40 -17.80 -3.06 9.65
N LYS A 41 -18.43 -2.85 8.49
CA LYS A 41 -19.21 -3.89 7.80
C LYS A 41 -18.28 -4.85 7.06
N PRO A 42 -18.25 -6.17 7.37
CA PRO A 42 -17.30 -7.11 6.79
C PRO A 42 -17.28 -7.16 5.26
N VAL A 43 -18.46 -7.15 4.63
CA VAL A 43 -18.57 -7.14 3.15
C VAL A 43 -17.91 -5.91 2.55
N ILE A 44 -18.10 -4.74 3.17
CA ILE A 44 -17.52 -3.48 2.70
C ILE A 44 -16.01 -3.47 2.93
N GLN A 45 -15.51 -4.05 4.03
CA GLN A 45 -14.08 -4.17 4.29
C GLN A 45 -13.40 -4.98 3.18
N ASP A 46 -13.99 -6.10 2.80
CA ASP A 46 -13.46 -6.97 1.75
C ASP A 46 -13.47 -6.29 0.38
N GLU A 47 -14.61 -5.69 0.00
CA GLU A 47 -14.75 -4.92 -1.25
C GLU A 47 -13.75 -3.76 -1.32
N LEU A 48 -13.62 -2.98 -0.24
CA LEU A 48 -12.68 -1.86 -0.16
C LEU A 48 -11.23 -2.33 -0.32
N ALA A 49 -10.85 -3.41 0.36
CA ALA A 49 -9.51 -3.96 0.30
C ALA A 49 -9.17 -4.45 -1.12
N GLN A 50 -10.08 -5.18 -1.76
CA GLN A 50 -9.93 -5.62 -3.14
C GLN A 50 -9.83 -4.44 -4.12
N GLN A 51 -10.74 -3.48 -3.98
CA GLN A 51 -10.81 -2.31 -4.85
C GLN A 51 -9.53 -1.49 -4.79
N VAL A 52 -9.13 -1.03 -3.60
CA VAL A 52 -7.94 -0.19 -3.43
C VAL A 52 -6.67 -0.92 -3.85
N SER A 53 -6.59 -2.23 -3.59
CA SER A 53 -5.43 -3.03 -4.00
C SER A 53 -5.28 -3.10 -5.51
N SER A 54 -6.38 -3.16 -6.26
CA SER A 54 -6.37 -3.25 -7.73
C SER A 54 -5.97 -1.95 -8.43
N TRP A 55 -5.98 -0.81 -7.73
CA TRP A 55 -5.69 0.50 -8.34
C TRP A 55 -4.28 0.61 -8.91
N VAL A 56 -3.34 -0.24 -8.50
CA VAL A 56 -2.02 -0.34 -9.13
C VAL A 56 -2.09 -0.53 -10.65
N HIS A 57 -3.15 -1.17 -11.15
CA HIS A 57 -3.37 -1.42 -12.57
C HIS A 57 -4.05 -0.25 -13.32
N GLU A 58 -4.50 0.78 -12.60
CA GLU A 58 -5.15 1.96 -13.17
C GLU A 58 -4.14 3.04 -13.57
N PHE A 59 -2.87 2.86 -13.19
CA PHE A 59 -1.79 3.76 -13.54
C PHE A 59 -1.27 3.45 -14.94
N HIS A 60 -1.34 4.45 -15.84
CA HIS A 60 -0.84 4.34 -17.21
C HIS A 60 0.69 4.36 -17.32
N ASN A 61 1.39 4.74 -16.25
CA ASN A 61 2.84 4.80 -16.17
C ASN A 61 3.34 3.82 -15.10
N GLU A 62 4.26 2.93 -15.47
CA GLU A 62 4.73 1.87 -14.57
C GLU A 62 5.53 2.41 -13.39
N LYS A 63 6.25 3.53 -13.56
CA LYS A 63 6.96 4.18 -12.43
C LYS A 63 5.95 4.71 -11.41
N GLN A 64 4.83 5.26 -11.87
CA GLN A 64 3.77 5.74 -11.00
C GLN A 64 3.08 4.58 -10.27
N ALA A 65 2.83 3.46 -10.96
CA ALA A 65 2.35 2.23 -10.33
C ALA A 65 3.32 1.73 -9.25
N GLN A 66 4.63 1.70 -9.52
CA GLN A 66 5.64 1.31 -8.52
C GLN A 66 5.69 2.27 -7.32
N LEU A 67 5.52 3.58 -7.54
CA LEU A 67 5.43 4.56 -6.45
C LEU A 67 4.18 4.33 -5.60
N TYR A 68 3.05 4.00 -6.20
CA TYR A 68 1.83 3.64 -5.47
C TYR A 68 2.03 2.39 -4.60
N ILE A 69 2.69 1.36 -5.15
CA ILE A 69 3.05 0.14 -4.41
C ILE A 69 3.94 0.48 -3.20
N ARG A 70 4.99 1.29 -3.43
CA ARG A 70 5.91 1.74 -2.38
C ARG A 70 5.20 2.48 -1.26
N ALA A 71 4.40 3.49 -1.60
CA ALA A 71 3.67 4.28 -0.62
C ALA A 71 2.69 3.41 0.21
N GLY A 72 2.06 2.40 -0.41
CA GLY A 72 1.17 1.48 0.28
C GLY A 72 1.88 0.60 1.30
N PHE A 73 2.95 -0.09 0.90
CA PHE A 73 3.71 -0.92 1.83
C PHE A 73 4.33 -0.10 2.95
N GLU A 74 4.84 1.09 2.65
CA GLU A 74 5.41 1.97 3.68
C GLU A 74 4.36 2.47 4.68
N THR A 75 3.15 2.74 4.21
CA THR A 75 2.03 3.07 5.09
C THR A 75 1.67 1.89 5.99
N PHE A 76 1.58 0.67 5.45
CA PHE A 76 1.34 -0.52 6.27
C PHE A 76 2.42 -0.72 7.33
N VAL A 77 3.70 -0.64 6.94
CA VAL A 77 4.84 -0.82 7.87
C VAL A 77 4.82 0.22 8.99
N ARG A 78 4.56 1.49 8.66
CA ARG A 78 4.53 2.58 9.64
C ARG A 78 3.41 2.41 10.67
N GLU A 79 2.21 2.04 10.22
CA GLU A 79 1.02 1.99 11.07
C GLU A 79 0.78 0.61 11.70
N TRP A 80 1.57 -0.42 11.34
CA TRP A 80 1.28 -1.83 11.66
C TRP A 80 1.08 -2.07 13.16
N TRP A 81 2.00 -1.53 13.97
CA TRP A 81 2.00 -1.72 15.42
C TRP A 81 0.88 -0.96 16.14
N GLY A 82 0.26 0.00 15.47
CA GLY A 82 -0.91 0.71 15.99
C GLY A 82 -2.22 -0.06 15.82
N ILE A 83 -2.24 -1.16 15.06
CA ILE A 83 -3.46 -1.94 14.79
C ILE A 83 -3.79 -2.81 16.00
N ASP A 84 -4.96 -2.59 16.59
CA ASP A 84 -5.47 -3.43 17.67
C ASP A 84 -6.00 -4.78 17.16
N GLN A 85 -6.13 -5.74 18.09
CA GLN A 85 -6.54 -7.11 17.80
C GLN A 85 -7.87 -7.24 17.05
N TRP A 86 -8.82 -6.33 17.24
CA TRP A 86 -10.14 -6.39 16.61
C TRP A 86 -10.09 -5.99 15.14
N ARG A 87 -9.08 -5.20 14.74
CA ARG A 87 -8.90 -4.71 13.37
C ARG A 87 -7.86 -5.51 12.59
N LEU A 88 -7.03 -6.30 13.27
CA LEU A 88 -5.92 -7.04 12.66
C LEU A 88 -6.36 -7.88 11.46
N SER A 89 -7.47 -8.61 11.58
CA SER A 89 -7.96 -9.51 10.52
C SER A 89 -8.23 -8.79 9.20
N LYS A 90 -8.91 -7.64 9.22
CA LYS A 90 -9.19 -6.88 7.98
C LYS A 90 -7.93 -6.28 7.37
N PHE A 91 -6.99 -5.80 8.18
CA PHE A 91 -5.72 -5.28 7.69
C PHE A 91 -4.82 -6.38 7.11
N MET A 92 -4.82 -7.58 7.69
CA MET A 92 -4.13 -8.75 7.12
C MET A 92 -4.70 -9.12 5.76
N THR A 93 -6.02 -9.16 5.62
CA THR A 93 -6.69 -9.38 4.32
C THR A 93 -6.32 -8.29 3.32
N PHE A 94 -6.28 -7.03 3.74
CA PHE A 94 -5.91 -5.92 2.88
C PHE A 94 -4.46 -6.03 2.38
N VAL A 95 -3.50 -6.31 3.26
CA VAL A 95 -2.10 -6.55 2.86
C VAL A 95 -2.00 -7.74 1.91
N ARG A 96 -2.77 -8.81 2.13
CA ARG A 96 -2.79 -9.99 1.24
C ARG A 96 -3.25 -9.62 -0.17
N TYR A 97 -4.36 -8.90 -0.31
CA TYR A 97 -4.82 -8.45 -1.62
C TYR A 97 -3.82 -7.48 -2.27
N PHE A 98 -3.24 -6.57 -1.50
CA PHE A 98 -2.29 -5.61 -2.04
C PHE A 98 -1.00 -6.27 -2.55
N LEU A 99 -0.48 -7.25 -1.81
CA LEU A 99 0.66 -8.06 -2.24
C LEU A 99 0.31 -8.86 -3.50
N GLN A 100 -0.88 -9.47 -3.55
CA GLN A 100 -1.33 -10.21 -4.72
C GLN A 100 -1.40 -9.33 -5.97
N GLN A 101 -1.99 -8.13 -5.87
CA GLN A 101 -2.08 -7.19 -6.99
C GLN A 101 -0.70 -6.65 -7.40
N SER A 102 0.21 -6.46 -6.43
CA SER A 102 1.61 -6.13 -6.73
C SER A 102 2.31 -7.22 -7.54
N PHE A 103 2.08 -8.51 -7.23
CA PHE A 103 2.61 -9.62 -8.03
C PHE A 103 1.94 -9.71 -9.42
N LYS A 104 0.64 -9.48 -9.52
CA LYS A 104 -0.06 -9.40 -10.81
C LYS A 104 0.54 -8.29 -11.68
N PHE A 105 0.87 -7.15 -11.09
CA PHE A 105 1.55 -6.06 -11.80
C PHE A 105 2.91 -6.51 -12.31
N LEU A 106 3.76 -7.12 -11.48
CA LEU A 106 5.06 -7.64 -11.92
C LEU A 106 4.93 -8.69 -13.03
N LYS A 107 3.92 -9.56 -12.96
CA LYS A 107 3.62 -10.54 -14.01
C LYS A 107 3.23 -9.86 -15.33
N GLN A 108 2.38 -8.83 -15.30
CA GLN A 108 2.01 -8.05 -16.50
C GLN A 108 3.22 -7.36 -17.12
N GLN A 109 4.19 -6.98 -16.28
CA GLN A 109 5.48 -6.46 -16.73
C GLN A 109 6.48 -7.55 -17.13
N ASN A 110 6.01 -8.76 -17.43
CA ASN A 110 6.82 -9.92 -17.83
C ASN A 110 8.00 -10.21 -16.88
N TRP A 111 7.84 -9.92 -15.59
CA TRP A 111 8.89 -10.14 -14.60
C TRP A 111 10.22 -9.45 -14.96
N LEU A 112 10.15 -8.31 -15.66
CA LEU A 112 11.35 -7.58 -16.08
C LEU A 112 12.22 -7.24 -14.85
N LYS A 113 13.51 -7.56 -14.96
CA LYS A 113 14.50 -7.44 -13.87
C LYS A 113 14.48 -6.07 -13.18
N LYS A 114 14.32 -4.98 -13.96
CA LYS A 114 14.22 -3.60 -13.42
C LYS A 114 13.09 -3.44 -12.39
N TYR A 115 11.92 -4.02 -12.66
CA TYR A 115 10.76 -3.88 -11.78
C TYR A 115 10.85 -4.78 -10.55
N ILE A 116 11.37 -6.00 -10.73
CA ILE A 116 11.64 -6.93 -9.62
C ILE A 116 12.67 -6.34 -8.66
N LEU A 117 13.78 -5.77 -9.16
CA LEU A 117 14.79 -5.16 -8.30
C LEU A 117 14.21 -3.99 -7.51
N ASN A 118 13.43 -3.12 -8.15
CA ASN A 118 12.78 -2.00 -7.46
C ASN A 118 11.81 -2.49 -6.38
N PHE A 119 10.98 -3.49 -6.69
CA PHE A 119 10.05 -4.09 -5.73
C PHE A 119 10.78 -4.75 -4.55
N THR A 120 11.83 -5.53 -4.84
CA THR A 120 12.63 -6.20 -3.82
C THR A 120 13.37 -5.20 -2.93
N ARG A 121 13.93 -4.14 -3.54
CA ARG A 121 14.60 -3.05 -2.80
C ARG A 121 13.62 -2.39 -1.84
N MET A 122 12.44 -2.03 -2.33
CA MET A 122 11.37 -1.45 -1.51
C MET A 122 10.99 -2.34 -0.32
N LEU A 123 10.82 -3.66 -0.53
CA LEU A 123 10.53 -4.58 0.57
C LEU A 123 11.69 -4.66 1.57
N LYS A 124 12.94 -4.73 1.10
CA LYS A 124 14.15 -4.74 1.95
C LYS A 124 14.34 -3.46 2.74
N GLU A 125 13.93 -2.31 2.22
CA GLU A 125 13.98 -1.01 2.90
C GLU A 125 12.79 -0.79 3.84
N GLY A 126 11.72 -1.58 3.68
CA GLY A 126 10.47 -1.49 4.42
C GLY A 126 10.22 -2.71 5.29
N SER A 127 9.27 -3.55 4.87
CA SER A 127 8.72 -4.65 5.67
C SER A 127 9.72 -5.76 6.02
N LEU A 128 10.77 -5.95 5.20
CA LEU A 128 11.81 -6.95 5.43
C LEU A 128 13.05 -6.37 6.12
N ASN A 129 13.01 -5.11 6.56
CA ASN A 129 14.11 -4.49 7.29
C ASN A 129 13.95 -4.75 8.81
N PRO A 130 14.81 -5.59 9.43
CA PRO A 130 14.71 -5.89 10.86
C PRO A 130 14.93 -4.66 11.75
N ASN A 131 15.72 -3.68 11.29
CA ASN A 131 16.12 -2.52 12.08
C ASN A 131 15.06 -1.41 12.07
N LYS A 132 14.19 -1.37 11.06
CA LYS A 132 13.13 -0.34 10.95
C LYS A 132 11.98 -0.59 11.92
N ASN A 133 11.75 -1.85 12.28
CA ASN A 133 10.71 -2.25 13.22
C ASN A 133 11.08 -1.98 14.69
N GLN A 134 12.34 -1.65 14.99
CA GLN A 134 12.77 -1.33 16.35
C GLN A 134 12.40 0.11 16.77
N SER A 135 12.30 1.05 15.84
CA SER A 135 12.02 2.46 16.16
C SER A 135 10.55 2.78 16.43
N ALA A 136 9.62 1.87 16.10
CA ALA A 136 8.21 1.98 16.47
C ALA A 136 7.92 1.39 17.87
N ASN A 137 8.86 0.62 18.43
CA ASN A 137 8.77 0.13 19.79
C ASN A 137 9.22 1.23 20.75
N GLY A 138 8.26 2.03 21.21
CA GLY A 138 8.37 2.59 22.55
C GLY A 138 8.59 1.43 23.52
N LYS A 139 9.84 1.25 23.97
CA LYS A 139 10.31 0.38 25.06
C LYS A 139 9.33 -0.73 25.46
N VAL A 140 9.45 -1.89 24.82
CA VAL A 140 9.05 -3.13 25.50
C VAL A 140 10.11 -3.36 26.57
N PRO A 141 9.79 -3.34 27.88
CA PRO A 141 10.78 -3.66 28.89
C PRO A 141 11.20 -5.11 28.67
N LEU A 142 12.50 -5.30 28.47
CA LEU A 142 13.11 -6.61 28.58
C LEU A 142 12.81 -7.09 30.01
N VAL A 143 11.89 -8.03 30.14
CA VAL A 143 11.70 -8.75 31.39
C VAL A 143 12.92 -9.65 31.51
N SER A 144 13.83 -9.24 32.41
CA SER A 144 14.93 -10.04 32.95
C SER A 144 14.42 -11.26 33.69
#